data_AF-A0A368JPS9-F1
#
_entry.id   AF-A0A368JPS9-F1
#
_cell.length_a   1.000
_cell.length_b   1.000
_cell.length_c   1.000
_cell.angle_alpha   90.00
_cell.angle_beta   90.00
_cell.angle_gamma   90.00
#
_symmetry.space_group_name_H-M   'P 1'
#
loop_
_entity.id
_entity.type
_entity.pdbx_description
1 polymer ?
#
loop_
_entity_poly.entity_id
_entity_poly.type
_entity_poly.pdbx_seq_one_letter_code
_entity_poly.pdbx_strand_id
1 'polypeptide(L)' 'MKTLHCRDVGFDCEGVIKGTTDEEVLQQAAEHAFTVHGMTVTPELAEQVKTLIKEEA' A
#
# COMPACT_ATOMS: atom_id res chain seq x y z
N MET A 1 1.15 -0.50 14.99
CA MET A 1 1.92 -0.88 13.76
C MET A 1 1.06 -0.57 12.56
N LYS A 2 1.61 -0.09 11.44
CA LYS A 2 0.79 0.29 10.28
C LYS A 2 0.73 -0.81 9.25
N THR A 3 -0.46 -1.00 8.68
CA THR A 3 -0.74 -2.11 7.76
C THR A 3 -1.66 -1.65 6.63
N LEU A 4 -1.31 -2.06 5.41
CA LEU A 4 -2.11 -1.87 4.22
C LEU A 4 -2.41 -3.23 3.61
N HIS A 5 -3.68 -3.48 3.30
CA HIS A 5 -4.09 -4.66 2.56
C HIS A 5 -4.37 -4.27 1.11
N CYS A 6 -3.73 -4.93 0.15
CA CYS A 6 -3.87 -4.59 -1.27
C CYS A 6 -5.34 -4.73 -1.75
N ARG A 7 -6.08 -5.69 -1.19
CA ARG A 7 -7.54 -5.83 -1.40
C ARG A 7 -8.35 -4.60 -1.00
N ASP A 8 -7.94 -3.89 0.05
CA ASP A 8 -8.66 -2.69 0.51
C ASP A 8 -8.49 -1.52 -0.48
N VAL A 9 -7.42 -1.55 -1.28
CA VAL A 9 -7.17 -0.61 -2.39
C VAL A 9 -8.04 -0.93 -3.62
N GLY A 10 -8.58 -2.16 -3.71
CA GLY A 10 -9.42 -2.61 -4.81
C GLY A 10 -8.75 -3.56 -5.79
N PHE A 11 -7.54 -4.05 -5.48
CA PHE A 11 -6.88 -5.09 -6.27
C PHE A 11 -7.32 -6.48 -5.81
N ASP A 12 -7.42 -7.43 -6.75
CA ASP A 12 -7.56 -8.86 -6.43
C ASP A 12 -6.19 -9.42 -6.02
N CYS A 13 -5.67 -8.94 -4.88
CA CYS A 13 -4.34 -9.26 -4.36
C CYS A 13 -4.39 -9.44 -2.84
N GLU A 14 -3.83 -10.56 -2.37
CA GLU A 14 -3.74 -10.87 -0.93
C GLU A 14 -2.51 -10.23 -0.25
N GLY A 15 -1.76 -9.40 -0.96
CA GLY A 15 -0.60 -8.69 -0.43
C GLY A 15 -0.96 -7.85 0.81
N VAL A 16 -0.19 -8.03 1.87
CA VAL A 16 -0.28 -7.23 3.10
C VAL A 16 1.07 -6.57 3.34
N ILE A 17 1.07 -5.24 3.36
CA ILE A 17 2.26 -4.43 3.57
C ILE A 17 2.23 -3.86 4.98
N LYS A 18 3.35 -3.96 5.69
CA LYS A 18 3.46 -3.55 7.09
C LYS A 18 4.63 -2.59 7.27
N GLY A 19 4.48 -1.63 8.16
CA GLY A 19 5.50 -0.62 8.44
C GLY A 19 5.26 0.10 9.75
N THR A 20 6.23 0.93 10.13
CA THR A 20 6.14 1.75 11.35
C THR A 20 5.47 3.09 11.05
N THR A 21 5.70 3.61 9.85
CA THR A 21 5.15 4.88 9.35
C THR A 21 4.33 4.71 8.08
N ASP A 22 3.51 5.71 7.73
CA ASP A 22 2.77 5.69 6.46
C ASP A 22 3.72 5.71 5.27
N GLU A 23 4.82 6.46 5.37
CA GLU A 23 5.82 6.59 4.31
C GLU A 23 6.50 5.26 3.99
N GLU A 24 6.86 4.49 5.02
CA GLU A 24 7.41 3.14 4.85
C GLU A 24 6.41 2.18 4.19
N VAL A 25 5.12 2.26 4.57
CA VAL A 25 4.07 1.45 3.97
C VAL A 25 3.85 1.85 2.51
N LEU A 26 3.83 3.15 2.20
CA LEU A 26 3.65 3.65 0.83
C LEU A 26 4.82 3.30 -0.08
N GLN A 27 6.07 3.37 0.42
CA GLN A 27 7.25 3.00 -0.34
C GLN A 27 7.23 1.51 -0.70
N GLN A 28 6.92 0.65 0.27
CA GLN A 28 6.76 -0.79 0.04
C GLN A 28 5.58 -1.10 -0.88
N ALA A 29 4.47 -0.37 -0.75
CA ALA A 29 3.31 -0.51 -1.63
C ALA A 29 3.66 -0.15 -3.09
N ALA A 30 4.47 0.88 -3.30
CA ALA A 30 4.92 1.26 -4.64
C ALA A 30 5.86 0.21 -5.26
N GLU A 31 6.78 -0.36 -4.48
CA GLU A 31 7.62 -1.46 -4.94
C GLU A 31 6.80 -2.71 -5.27
N HIS A 32 5.84 -3.06 -4.40
CA HIS A 32 4.92 -4.18 -4.63
C HIS A 32 4.10 -3.99 -5.91
N ALA A 33 3.52 -2.80 -6.09
CA ALA A 33 2.75 -2.43 -7.26
C ALA A 33 3.58 -2.58 -8.56
N PHE A 34 4.83 -2.13 -8.55
CA PHE A 34 5.71 -2.27 -9.72
C PHE A 34 6.11 -3.72 -9.99
N THR A 35 6.50 -4.47 -8.95
CA THR A 35 7.07 -5.81 -9.10
C THR A 35 6.02 -6.91 -9.34
N VAL A 36 4.84 -6.79 -8.72
CA VAL A 36 3.77 -7.80 -8.79
C VAL A 36 2.76 -7.46 -9.87
N HIS A 37 2.43 -6.17 -10.02
CA HIS A 37 1.38 -5.72 -10.94
C HIS A 37 1.92 -4.97 -12.16
N GLY A 38 3.24 -4.76 -12.26
CA GLY A 38 3.83 -4.01 -13.38
C GLY A 38 3.35 -2.56 -13.44
N MET A 39 2.83 -2.02 -12.33
CA MET A 39 2.19 -0.71 -12.31
C MET A 39 3.04 0.32 -11.59
N THR A 40 3.09 1.52 -12.14
CA THR A 40 3.72 2.66 -11.46
C THR A 40 2.67 3.37 -10.62
N VAL A 41 2.96 3.56 -9.34
CA VAL A 41 2.08 4.32 -8.44
C VAL A 41 2.18 5.81 -8.76
N THR A 42 1.05 6.43 -9.09
CA THR A 42 0.95 7.88 -9.30
C THR A 42 0.78 8.59 -7.95
N PRO A 43 1.08 9.90 -7.86
CA PRO A 43 0.87 10.66 -6.63
C PRO A 43 -0.58 10.62 -6.13
N GLU A 44 -1.55 10.71 -7.03
CA GLU A 44 -2.97 10.61 -6.70
C GLU A 44 -3.36 9.24 -6.13
N LEU A 45 -2.77 8.16 -6.65
CA LEU A 45 -2.97 6.82 -6.11
C LEU A 45 -2.30 6.67 -4.74
N ALA A 46 -1.09 7.21 -4.56
CA ALA A 46 -0.39 7.17 -3.27
C ALA A 46 -1.21 7.86 -2.17
N GLU A 47 -1.79 9.03 -2.45
CA GLU A 47 -2.65 9.74 -1.50
C GLU A 47 -3.93 8.95 -1.16
N GLN A 48 -4.56 8.31 -2.15
CA GLN A 48 -5.71 7.43 -1.92
C GLN A 48 -5.33 6.22 -1.06
N VAL A 49 -4.24 5.52 -1.42
CA VAL A 49 -3.72 4.36 -0.70
C VAL A 49 -3.38 4.73 0.75
N LYS A 50 -2.82 5.92 0.99
CA LYS A 50 -2.49 6.40 2.33
C LYS A 50 -3.71 6.44 3.26
N THR A 51 -4.89 6.80 2.75
CA THR A 51 -6.13 6.81 3.55
C THR A 51 -6.61 5.42 3.97
N LEU A 52 -6.11 4.37 3.32
CA LEU A 52 -6.47 2.97 3.57
C LEU A 52 -5.48 2.26 4.52
N ILE A 53 -4.39 2.94 4.90
CA ILE A 53 -3.43 2.44 5.88
C ILE A 53 -4.11 2.43 7.25
N LYS A 54 -4.11 1.26 7.89
CA LYS A 54 -4.71 1.04 9.21
C LYS A 54 -3.62 0.92 10.26
N GLU A 55 -3.90 1.45 11.44
CA GLU A 55 -3.08 1.21 12.62
C GLU A 55 -3.60 -0.05 13.35
N GLU A 56 -2.79 -1.10 13.39
CA GLU A 56 -3.00 -2.25 14.27
C GLU A 56 -2.56 -1.86 15.69
N ALA A 57 -3.49 -2.06 16.64
CA ALA A 57 -3.32 -1.86 18.08
C ALA A 57 -2.60 -3.03 18.75
#